data_AF-A0A8I0FDC5-F1
#
_entry.id   AF-A0A8I0FDC5-F1
#
_cell.length_a   1.000
_cell.length_b   1.000
_cell.length_c   1.000
_cell.angle_alpha   90.00
_cell.angle_beta   90.00
_cell.angle_gamma   90.00
#
_symmetry.space_group_name_H-M   'P 1'
#
loop_
_entity.id
_entity.type
_entity.pdbx_description
1 polymer ?
#
loop_
_entity_poly.entity_id
_entity_poly.type
_entity_poly.pdbx_seq_one_letter_code
_entity_poly.pdbx_strand_id
1 'polypeptide(L)'
;ISVKLNSADFQRGGISEEDVISVFKAVDEAGIDLIEISGGTYEAPAMAGAKADKRKASTIAREAYFLDFAEKIRQHVKCKLMVTGGFRTVEGMNAALASGACDFIGIARPLAVETDLTERLIAGQDVRYAVKPIKTGLPFVDKMAIMEIIWYAAQFKAIGQGKKPNPKLSPLIVFLNYAKGN
;
A
#
# COMPACT_ATOMS: atom_id res chain seq x y z
N ILE A 1 -1.89 -6.08 -20.23
CA ILE A 1 -3.00 -6.32 -19.28
C ILE A 1 -2.39 -6.68 -17.93
N SER A 2 -2.83 -6.04 -16.85
CA SER A 2 -2.39 -6.36 -15.48
C SER A 2 -3.56 -6.73 -14.59
N VAL A 3 -3.30 -7.54 -13.56
CA VAL A 3 -4.27 -7.82 -12.49
C VAL A 3 -3.65 -7.52 -11.14
N LYS A 4 -4.47 -7.10 -10.18
CA LYS A 4 -4.06 -6.91 -8.80
C LYS A 4 -4.68 -7.99 -7.93
N LEU A 5 -3.84 -8.73 -7.22
CA LEU A 5 -4.24 -9.83 -6.36
C LEU A 5 -3.79 -9.57 -4.91
N ASN A 6 -4.58 -10.10 -3.98
CA ASN A 6 -4.33 -9.99 -2.55
C ASN A 6 -3.44 -11.17 -2.10
N SER A 7 -2.43 -10.88 -1.28
CA SER A 7 -1.52 -11.87 -0.72
C SER A 7 -2.06 -12.53 0.55
N ALA A 8 -3.18 -12.05 1.12
CA ALA A 8 -3.62 -12.44 2.46
C ALA A 8 -5.13 -12.60 2.60
N ASP A 9 -5.67 -13.71 2.09
CA ASP A 9 -6.98 -14.24 2.48
C ASP A 9 -6.87 -15.32 3.59
N PHE A 10 -5.75 -15.35 4.32
CA PHE A 10 -5.39 -16.33 5.37
C PHE A 10 -6.24 -16.27 6.65
N GLN A 11 -7.53 -15.95 6.56
CA GLN A 11 -8.43 -16.06 7.71
C GLN A 11 -8.65 -17.53 8.07
N ARG A 12 -8.92 -17.81 9.35
CA ARG A 12 -9.34 -19.14 9.81
C ARG A 12 -10.63 -19.53 9.07
N GLY A 13 -10.54 -20.52 8.18
CA GLY A 13 -11.64 -20.94 7.29
C GLY A 13 -11.63 -20.32 5.88
N GLY A 14 -10.57 -19.60 5.50
CA GLY A 14 -10.37 -18.99 4.19
C GLY A 14 -9.56 -19.85 3.21
N ILE A 15 -9.13 -19.21 2.11
CA ILE A 15 -8.34 -19.79 1.01
C ILE A 15 -6.94 -20.21 1.52
N SER A 16 -6.48 -21.41 1.16
CA SER A 16 -5.15 -21.90 1.55
C SER A 16 -4.02 -21.23 0.74
N GLU A 17 -2.77 -21.32 1.21
CA GLU A 17 -1.62 -20.81 0.44
C GLU A 17 -1.51 -21.50 -0.93
N GLU A 18 -1.81 -22.80 -1.00
CA GLU A 18 -1.80 -23.61 -2.22
C GLU A 18 -2.87 -23.15 -3.23
N ASP A 19 -4.07 -22.82 -2.73
CA ASP A 19 -5.15 -22.27 -3.56
C ASP A 19 -4.76 -20.91 -4.13
N VAL A 20 -4.15 -20.03 -3.31
CA VAL A 20 -3.67 -18.73 -3.78
C VAL A 20 -2.61 -18.93 -4.87
N ILE A 21 -1.59 -19.77 -4.65
CA ILE A 21 -0.57 -20.07 -5.67
C ILE A 21 -1.22 -20.58 -6.96
N SER A 22 -2.24 -21.43 -6.85
CA SER A 22 -2.97 -21.96 -8.01
C SER A 22 -3.68 -20.86 -8.81
N VAL A 23 -4.27 -19.86 -8.13
CA VAL A 23 -4.84 -18.68 -8.80
C VAL A 23 -3.76 -17.90 -9.55
N PHE A 24 -2.63 -17.61 -8.91
CA PHE A 24 -1.52 -16.88 -9.55
C PHE A 24 -0.99 -17.61 -10.79
N LYS A 25 -0.82 -18.94 -10.71
CA LYS A 25 -0.44 -19.77 -11.85
C LYS A 25 -1.46 -19.73 -12.98
N ALA A 26 -2.75 -19.87 -12.67
CA ALA A 26 -3.80 -19.86 -13.67
C ALA A 26 -3.86 -18.51 -14.43
N VAL A 27 -3.68 -17.40 -13.71
CA VAL A 27 -3.62 -16.06 -14.30
C VAL A 27 -2.37 -15.90 -15.19
N ASP A 28 -1.22 -16.42 -14.76
CA ASP A 28 0.02 -16.42 -15.54
C ASP A 28 -0.12 -17.26 -16.82
N GLU A 29 -0.66 -18.47 -16.71
CA GLU A 29 -0.91 -19.38 -17.84
C GLU A 29 -1.91 -18.81 -18.85
N ALA A 30 -2.85 -17.97 -18.39
CA ALA A 30 -3.76 -17.22 -19.26
C ALA A 30 -3.07 -16.08 -20.03
N GLY A 31 -1.80 -15.78 -19.76
CA GLY A 31 -1.00 -14.81 -20.51
C GLY A 31 -1.08 -13.37 -20.00
N ILE A 32 -1.28 -13.15 -18.69
CA ILE A 32 -1.19 -11.80 -18.11
C ILE A 32 0.23 -11.23 -18.25
N ASP A 33 0.36 -9.91 -18.44
CA ASP A 33 1.69 -9.28 -18.52
C ASP A 33 2.28 -9.00 -17.13
N LEU A 34 1.42 -8.63 -16.17
CA LEU A 34 1.82 -8.16 -14.84
C LEU A 34 0.80 -8.56 -13.76
N ILE A 35 1.31 -9.09 -12.66
CA ILE A 35 0.53 -9.27 -11.42
C ILE A 35 1.04 -8.30 -10.36
N GLU A 36 0.15 -7.41 -9.88
CA GLU A 36 0.40 -6.59 -8.69
C GLU A 36 0.00 -7.38 -7.44
N ILE A 37 0.99 -7.71 -6.63
CA ILE A 37 0.85 -8.26 -5.29
C ILE A 37 0.66 -7.12 -4.30
N SER A 38 -0.47 -7.16 -3.61
CA SER A 38 -0.79 -6.27 -2.50
C SER A 38 -1.36 -7.08 -1.35
N GLY A 39 -1.73 -6.46 -0.25
CA GLY A 39 -2.37 -7.20 0.83
C GLY A 39 -3.28 -6.40 1.73
N GLY A 40 -3.99 -7.14 2.59
CA GLY A 40 -5.00 -6.66 3.53
C GLY A 40 -6.41 -6.91 3.01
N THR A 41 -7.30 -7.37 3.87
CA THR A 41 -8.72 -7.56 3.54
C THR A 41 -9.52 -6.34 3.96
N TYR A 42 -10.64 -6.05 3.29
CA TYR A 42 -11.59 -5.01 3.73
C TYR A 42 -12.12 -5.29 5.15
N GLU A 43 -12.13 -6.56 5.55
CA GLU A 43 -12.65 -7.09 6.81
C GLU A 43 -11.60 -7.14 7.93
N ALA A 44 -10.31 -7.10 7.59
CA ALA A 44 -9.22 -6.96 8.55
C ALA A 44 -8.43 -5.67 8.22
N PRO A 45 -8.57 -4.59 9.03
CA PRO A 45 -8.04 -3.25 8.74
C PRO A 45 -6.51 -3.12 8.85
N ALA A 46 -5.76 -4.11 8.37
CA ALA A 46 -4.31 -4.06 8.20
C ALA A 46 -3.88 -2.92 7.28
N MET A 47 -4.74 -2.52 6.33
CA MET A 47 -4.53 -1.37 5.43
C MET A 47 -4.97 -0.03 6.01
N ALA A 48 -5.92 -0.03 6.95
CA ALA A 48 -6.38 1.17 7.66
C ALA A 48 -5.59 1.44 8.97
N GLY A 49 -4.45 0.77 9.17
CA GLY A 49 -3.55 1.01 10.31
C GLY A 49 -4.02 0.46 11.67
N ALA A 50 -5.26 -0.06 11.78
CA ALA A 50 -5.86 -0.44 13.05
C ALA A 50 -5.31 -1.74 13.68
N LYS A 51 -4.44 -2.48 12.97
CA LYS A 51 -3.72 -3.66 13.49
C LYS A 51 -2.21 -3.57 13.21
N ALA A 52 -1.61 -2.39 13.41
CA ALA A 52 -0.16 -2.23 13.36
C ALA A 52 0.54 -2.87 14.58
N ASP A 53 -0.12 -2.91 15.74
CA ASP A 53 0.48 -3.22 17.05
C ASP A 53 0.84 -4.70 17.31
N LYS A 54 0.56 -5.61 16.37
CA LYS A 54 0.91 -7.05 16.49
C LYS A 54 1.88 -7.54 15.41
N ARG A 55 2.61 -6.65 14.74
CA ARG A 55 3.56 -7.02 13.69
C ARG A 55 4.95 -7.21 14.28
N LYS A 56 5.64 -8.27 13.85
CA LYS A 56 7.04 -8.51 14.23
C LYS A 56 7.88 -7.31 13.81
N ALA A 57 8.85 -6.91 14.64
CA ALA A 57 9.76 -5.81 14.34
C ALA A 57 10.50 -6.01 12.99
N SER A 58 10.74 -7.26 12.59
CA SER A 58 11.29 -7.61 11.28
C SER A 58 10.41 -7.20 10.09
N THR A 59 9.07 -7.22 10.24
CA THR A 59 8.09 -6.81 9.21
C THR A 59 7.94 -5.29 9.14
N ILE A 60 8.34 -4.57 10.19
CA ILE A 60 8.42 -3.10 10.20
C ILE A 60 9.77 -2.64 9.65
N ALA A 61 10.84 -3.38 9.95
CA ALA A 61 12.19 -3.10 9.49
C ALA A 61 12.41 -3.46 8.00
N ARG A 62 11.72 -4.47 7.47
CA ARG A 62 11.69 -4.78 6.04
C ARG A 62 10.57 -3.99 5.39
N GLU A 63 10.90 -2.91 4.70
CA GLU A 63 9.95 -2.02 4.02
C GLU A 63 9.17 -2.67 2.86
N ALA A 64 8.55 -3.83 3.02
CA ALA A 64 7.78 -4.50 1.97
C ALA A 64 6.95 -5.61 2.58
N TYR A 65 5.69 -5.30 2.94
CA TYR A 65 4.82 -6.23 3.67
C TYR A 65 4.58 -7.57 2.95
N PHE A 66 4.79 -7.58 1.63
CA PHE A 66 4.42 -8.69 0.75
C PHE A 66 5.61 -9.26 -0.03
N LEU A 67 6.84 -8.85 0.28
CA LEU A 67 8.02 -9.29 -0.48
C LEU A 67 8.30 -10.78 -0.28
N ASP A 68 8.25 -11.27 0.96
CA ASP A 68 8.41 -12.71 1.26
C ASP A 68 7.36 -13.56 0.50
N PHE A 69 6.15 -13.03 0.29
CA PHE A 69 5.12 -13.71 -0.50
C PHE A 69 5.40 -13.62 -2.01
N ALA A 70 5.87 -12.47 -2.49
CA ALA A 70 6.30 -12.30 -3.87
C ALA A 70 7.46 -13.24 -4.24
N GLU A 71 8.42 -13.44 -3.34
CA GLU A 71 9.52 -14.40 -3.51
C GLU A 71 9.01 -15.84 -3.70
N LYS A 72 7.97 -16.25 -2.95
CA LYS A 72 7.32 -17.55 -3.15
C LYS A 72 6.62 -17.62 -4.51
N ILE A 73 5.79 -16.64 -4.83
CA ILE A 73 5.04 -16.60 -6.10
C ILE A 73 5.98 -16.57 -7.31
N ARG A 74 7.12 -15.89 -7.22
CA ARG A 74 8.12 -15.80 -8.28
C ARG A 74 8.59 -17.17 -8.77
N GLN A 75 8.59 -18.19 -7.90
CA GLN A 75 8.96 -19.56 -8.26
C GLN A 75 7.90 -20.29 -9.10
N HIS A 76 6.68 -19.75 -9.19
CA HIS A 76 5.53 -20.41 -9.79
C HIS A 76 4.99 -19.72 -11.05
N VAL A 77 5.36 -18.47 -11.31
CA VAL A 77 4.88 -17.68 -12.46
C VAL A 77 6.03 -17.20 -13.33
N LYS A 78 5.74 -16.75 -14.55
CA LYS A 78 6.70 -16.17 -15.52
C LYS A 78 6.46 -14.70 -15.82
N CYS A 79 5.22 -14.21 -15.68
CA CYS A 79 4.86 -12.82 -15.85
C CYS A 79 5.65 -11.90 -14.89
N LYS A 80 5.54 -10.60 -15.14
CA LYS A 80 6.14 -9.59 -14.29
C LYS A 80 5.39 -9.48 -12.97
N LEU A 81 6.12 -9.23 -11.89
CA LEU A 81 5.56 -9.03 -10.56
C LEU A 81 5.76 -7.58 -10.12
N MET A 82 4.69 -6.96 -9.61
CA MET A 82 4.75 -5.69 -8.91
C MET A 82 4.41 -5.90 -7.46
N VAL A 83 5.16 -5.30 -6.54
CA VAL A 83 4.83 -5.34 -5.10
C VAL A 83 4.42 -3.96 -4.63
N THR A 84 3.21 -3.85 -4.09
CA THR A 84 2.68 -2.59 -3.53
C THR A 84 2.46 -2.73 -2.04
N GLY A 85 3.22 -1.99 -1.24
CA GLY A 85 2.92 -1.85 0.18
C GLY A 85 4.14 -1.64 1.07
N GLY A 86 4.27 -0.43 1.61
CA GLY A 86 5.21 -0.15 2.70
C GLY A 86 6.46 0.62 2.28
N PHE A 87 6.91 0.52 1.04
CA PHE A 87 8.13 1.19 0.55
C PHE A 87 8.20 2.70 0.85
N ARG A 88 9.32 3.15 1.44
CA ARG A 88 9.59 4.57 1.74
C ARG A 88 10.99 5.02 1.35
N THR A 89 11.95 4.11 1.34
CA THR A 89 13.35 4.42 1.03
C THR A 89 13.74 3.92 -0.36
N VAL A 90 14.64 4.65 -0.99
CA VAL A 90 15.28 4.23 -2.25
C VAL A 90 16.07 2.94 -2.03
N GLU A 91 16.73 2.81 -0.89
CA GLU A 91 17.46 1.59 -0.51
C GLU A 91 16.53 0.36 -0.46
N GLY A 92 15.41 0.45 0.26
CA GLY A 92 14.45 -0.65 0.37
C GLY A 92 13.81 -1.03 -0.97
N MET A 93 13.50 -0.04 -1.80
CA MET A 93 12.98 -0.27 -3.16
C MET A 93 14.01 -0.97 -4.06
N ASN A 94 15.24 -0.48 -4.08
CA ASN A 94 16.31 -1.07 -4.88
C ASN A 94 16.69 -2.47 -4.39
N ALA A 95 16.68 -2.72 -3.08
CA ALA A 95 16.91 -4.04 -2.52
C ALA A 95 15.84 -5.05 -2.97
N ALA A 96 14.57 -4.65 -2.99
CA ALA A 96 13.46 -5.50 -3.44
C ALA A 96 13.52 -5.83 -4.95
N LEU A 97 14.01 -4.89 -5.77
CA LEU A 97 14.25 -5.12 -7.19
C LEU A 97 15.47 -6.02 -7.39
N ALA A 98 16.57 -5.75 -6.68
CA ALA A 98 17.83 -6.48 -6.81
C ALA A 98 17.71 -7.94 -6.33
N SER A 99 16.82 -8.25 -5.39
CA SER A 99 16.56 -9.63 -4.96
C SER A 99 15.85 -10.48 -6.02
N GLY A 100 15.27 -9.84 -7.05
CA GLY A 100 14.46 -10.53 -8.07
C GLY A 100 13.07 -10.95 -7.57
N ALA A 101 12.69 -10.56 -6.36
CA ALA A 101 11.36 -10.84 -5.80
C ALA A 101 10.24 -10.14 -6.57
N CYS A 102 10.53 -8.98 -7.17
CA CYS A 102 9.61 -8.24 -8.02
C CYS A 102 10.34 -7.49 -9.12
N ASP A 103 9.62 -7.18 -10.19
CA ASP A 103 10.08 -6.39 -11.33
C ASP A 103 9.70 -4.90 -11.20
N PHE A 104 8.65 -4.60 -10.41
CA PHE A 104 8.14 -3.25 -10.23
C PHE A 104 7.79 -2.96 -8.76
N ILE A 105 8.00 -1.70 -8.38
CA ILE A 105 7.60 -1.17 -7.07
C ILE A 105 6.30 -0.38 -7.19
N GLY A 106 5.34 -0.70 -6.33
CA GLY A 106 4.10 0.03 -6.21
C GLY A 106 4.06 1.02 -5.06
N ILE A 107 3.62 2.23 -5.38
CA ILE A 107 3.55 3.37 -4.45
C ILE A 107 2.15 3.99 -4.54
N ALA A 108 1.55 4.30 -3.39
CA ALA A 108 0.21 4.89 -3.33
C ALA A 108 0.16 6.09 -2.38
N ARG A 109 0.04 5.86 -1.05
CA ARG A 109 -0.14 6.93 -0.05
C ARG A 109 0.88 8.08 -0.12
N PRO A 110 2.18 7.86 -0.34
CA PRO A 110 3.13 8.95 -0.52
C PRO A 110 2.79 9.89 -1.70
N LEU A 111 2.30 9.37 -2.83
CA LEU A 111 1.91 10.18 -3.99
C LEU A 111 0.69 11.08 -3.73
N ALA A 112 -0.11 10.78 -2.70
CA ALA A 112 -1.19 11.66 -2.29
C ALA A 112 -0.69 12.99 -1.69
N VAL A 113 0.55 13.04 -1.20
CA VAL A 113 1.11 14.22 -0.50
C VAL A 113 2.38 14.77 -1.15
N GLU A 114 3.01 14.02 -2.05
CA GLU A 114 4.23 14.37 -2.79
C GLU A 114 4.04 14.07 -4.26
N THR A 115 3.57 15.07 -5.02
CA THR A 115 3.39 14.92 -6.47
C THR A 115 4.72 14.84 -7.22
N ASP A 116 5.81 15.31 -6.62
CA ASP A 116 7.20 15.24 -7.12
C ASP A 116 7.92 13.95 -6.70
N LEU A 117 7.24 13.02 -6.02
CA LEU A 117 7.91 11.86 -5.41
C LEU A 117 8.68 10.99 -6.40
N THR A 118 8.12 10.74 -7.58
CA THR A 118 8.78 9.85 -8.56
C THR A 118 10.13 10.40 -9.01
N GLU A 119 10.21 11.70 -9.30
CA GLU A 119 11.45 12.37 -9.68
C GLU A 119 12.47 12.31 -8.54
N ARG A 120 12.00 12.48 -7.30
CA ARG A 120 12.85 12.39 -6.10
C ARG A 120 13.44 11.00 -5.90
N LEU A 121 12.62 9.96 -6.02
CA LEU A 121 13.08 8.57 -5.87
C LEU A 121 14.12 8.21 -6.94
N ILE A 122 13.89 8.63 -8.19
CA ILE A 122 14.86 8.47 -9.28
C ILE A 122 16.17 9.23 -8.97
N ALA A 123 16.07 10.40 -8.36
CA ALA A 123 17.23 11.19 -7.89
C ALA A 123 17.89 10.65 -6.61
N GLY A 124 17.49 9.46 -6.13
CA GLY A 124 18.08 8.85 -4.94
C GLY A 124 17.60 9.44 -3.61
N GLN A 125 16.45 10.13 -3.61
CA GLN A 125 15.90 10.77 -2.42
C GLN A 125 14.66 10.03 -1.92
N ASP A 126 14.66 9.72 -0.63
CA ASP A 126 13.55 9.06 0.04
C ASP A 126 12.27 9.91 0.09
N VAL A 127 11.15 9.24 0.41
CA VAL A 127 9.85 9.85 0.69
C VAL A 127 10.01 10.90 1.81
N ARG A 128 9.61 12.15 1.54
CA ARG A 128 9.83 13.29 2.46
C ARG A 128 8.88 13.25 3.66
N TYR A 129 7.61 12.93 3.41
CA TYR A 129 6.53 12.91 4.38
C TYR A 129 6.16 11.47 4.70
N ALA A 130 6.69 10.99 5.82
CA ALA A 130 6.27 9.72 6.37
C ALA A 130 4.75 9.71 6.56
N VAL A 131 4.10 8.69 6.00
CA VAL A 131 2.68 8.39 6.18
C VAL A 131 2.47 7.90 7.61
N LYS A 132 2.26 8.85 8.53
CA LYS A 132 1.88 8.58 9.92
C LYS A 132 0.37 8.37 10.01
N PRO A 133 -0.12 7.59 10.99
CA PRO A 133 -1.55 7.44 11.22
C PRO A 133 -2.25 8.81 11.32
N ILE A 134 -3.28 9.01 10.49
CA ILE A 134 -4.06 10.24 10.49
C ILE A 134 -5.05 10.22 11.66
N LYS A 135 -4.82 11.10 12.65
CA LYS A 135 -5.63 11.19 13.86
C LYS A 135 -6.19 12.60 14.05
N THR A 136 -7.43 12.68 14.49
CA THR A 136 -8.09 13.92 14.90
C THR A 136 -7.79 14.31 16.34
N GLY A 137 -7.39 13.34 17.17
CA GLY A 137 -7.26 13.51 18.62
C GLY A 137 -8.57 13.28 19.36
N LEU A 138 -9.68 13.01 18.65
CA LEU A 138 -10.97 12.67 19.23
C LEU A 138 -11.14 11.14 19.22
N PRO A 139 -11.17 10.47 20.40
CA PRO A 139 -11.16 9.01 20.45
C PRO A 139 -12.31 8.33 19.70
N PHE A 140 -13.50 8.95 19.67
CA PHE A 140 -14.64 8.37 18.97
C PHE A 140 -14.47 8.40 17.45
N VAL A 141 -13.87 9.47 16.89
CA VAL A 141 -13.58 9.59 15.46
C VAL A 141 -12.43 8.67 15.08
N ASP A 142 -11.35 8.69 15.87
CA ASP A 142 -10.15 7.92 15.57
C ASP A 142 -10.42 6.40 15.62
N LYS A 143 -11.41 5.95 16.41
CA LYS A 143 -11.88 4.56 16.44
C LYS A 143 -12.69 4.13 15.21
N MET A 144 -13.20 5.07 14.41
CA MET A 144 -13.96 4.74 13.20
C MET A 144 -13.07 4.25 12.05
N ALA A 145 -11.75 4.42 12.14
CA ALA A 145 -10.76 4.05 11.10
C ALA A 145 -11.03 4.66 9.70
N ILE A 146 -11.84 5.71 9.61
CA ILE A 146 -12.15 6.40 8.34
C ILE A 146 -11.13 7.48 7.97
N MET A 147 -10.33 7.93 8.94
CA MET A 147 -9.52 9.14 8.80
C MET A 147 -8.46 9.04 7.70
N GLU A 148 -7.80 7.88 7.57
CA GLU A 148 -6.86 7.62 6.48
C GLU A 148 -7.53 7.83 5.11
N ILE A 149 -8.73 7.28 4.94
CA ILE A 149 -9.46 7.33 3.66
C ILE A 149 -9.82 8.78 3.32
N ILE A 150 -10.54 9.47 4.22
CA ILE A 150 -11.07 10.80 3.92
C ILE A 150 -9.96 11.85 3.82
N TRP A 151 -8.87 11.71 4.57
CA TRP A 151 -7.75 12.65 4.52
C TRP A 151 -6.96 12.52 3.22
N TYR A 152 -6.63 11.29 2.79
CA TYR A 152 -5.97 11.11 1.49
C TYR A 152 -6.89 11.47 0.33
N ALA A 153 -8.20 11.17 0.41
CA ALA A 153 -9.17 11.61 -0.58
C ALA A 153 -9.22 13.16 -0.70
N ALA A 154 -9.12 13.88 0.43
CA ALA A 154 -9.05 15.34 0.41
C ALA A 154 -7.80 15.86 -0.31
N GLN A 155 -6.65 15.18 -0.17
CA GLN A 155 -5.44 15.53 -0.93
C GLN A 155 -5.63 15.29 -2.43
N PHE A 156 -6.17 14.13 -2.82
CA PHE A 156 -6.44 13.84 -4.23
C PHE A 156 -7.46 14.80 -4.83
N LYS A 157 -8.48 15.23 -4.07
CA LYS A 157 -9.42 16.28 -4.49
C LYS A 157 -8.68 17.60 -4.77
N ALA A 158 -7.72 17.98 -3.94
CA ALA A 158 -6.91 19.18 -4.18
C ALA A 158 -6.05 19.03 -5.46
N ILE A 159 -5.38 17.88 -5.63
CA ILE A 159 -4.58 17.57 -6.82
C ILE A 159 -5.44 17.63 -8.08
N GLY A 160 -6.61 16.99 -8.08
CA GLY A 160 -7.55 17.01 -9.20
C GLY A 160 -8.09 18.40 -9.56
N GLN A 161 -8.00 19.36 -8.62
CA GLN A 161 -8.32 20.77 -8.86
C GLN A 161 -7.10 21.61 -9.28
N GLY A 162 -5.96 20.98 -9.58
CA GLY A 162 -4.71 21.67 -9.92
C GLY A 162 -4.02 22.34 -8.72
N LYS A 163 -4.45 22.05 -7.48
CA LYS A 163 -3.82 22.58 -6.26
C LYS A 163 -2.74 21.61 -5.77
N LYS A 164 -1.74 22.15 -5.07
CA LYS A 164 -0.74 21.32 -4.38
C LYS A 164 -1.38 20.61 -3.16
N PRO A 165 -1.01 19.35 -2.89
CA PRO A 165 -1.42 18.70 -1.65
C PRO A 165 -0.80 19.41 -0.44
N ASN A 166 -1.43 19.28 0.72
CA ASN A 166 -0.97 19.85 1.97
C ASN A 166 -0.67 18.74 2.99
N PRO A 167 0.59 18.31 3.15
CA PRO A 167 1.00 17.30 4.13
C PRO A 167 0.65 17.67 5.59
N LYS A 168 0.40 18.95 5.88
CA LYS A 168 0.02 19.47 7.20
C LYS A 168 -1.48 19.75 7.31
N LEU A 169 -2.30 19.21 6.39
CA LEU A 169 -3.75 19.39 6.41
C LEU A 169 -4.32 18.87 7.72
N SER A 170 -5.09 19.70 8.43
CA SER A 170 -5.67 19.34 9.72
C SER A 170 -6.67 18.18 9.57
N PRO A 171 -6.45 17.03 10.24
CA PRO A 171 -7.39 15.91 10.21
C PRO A 171 -8.77 16.29 10.74
N LEU A 172 -8.84 17.14 11.77
CA LEU A 172 -10.11 17.60 12.33
C LEU A 172 -10.92 18.44 11.35
N ILE A 173 -10.26 19.34 10.59
CA ILE A 173 -10.94 20.16 9.57
C ILE A 173 -11.49 19.25 8.46
N VAL A 174 -10.70 18.27 8.01
CA VAL A 174 -11.16 17.29 7.00
C VAL A 174 -12.39 16.54 7.50
N PHE A 175 -12.36 16.05 8.74
CA PHE A 175 -13.49 15.35 9.33
C PHE A 175 -14.75 16.23 9.40
N LEU A 176 -14.63 17.48 9.84
CA LEU A 176 -15.75 18.42 9.91
C LEU A 176 -16.35 18.70 8.52
N ASN A 177 -15.51 18.85 7.49
CA ASN A 177 -15.98 19.05 6.11
C ASN A 177 -16.69 17.80 5.57
N TYR A 178 -16.14 16.62 5.84
CA TYR A 178 -16.75 15.34 5.47
C TYR A 178 -18.13 15.17 6.13
N ALA A 179 -18.24 15.42 7.43
CA ALA A 179 -19.49 15.33 8.17
C ALA A 179 -20.57 16.32 7.70
N LYS A 180 -20.17 17.44 7.11
CA LYS A 180 -21.07 18.46 6.54
C LYS A 180 -21.55 18.15 5.11
N GLY A 181 -21.10 17.03 4.50
CA GLY A 181 -21.61 16.57 3.21
C GLY A 181 -20.80 16.99 1.98
N ASN A 182 -19.55 17.48 2.15
CA ASN A 182 -18.65 17.96 1.10
C ASN A 182 -19.11 19.23 0.34
#